data_AF-A0A4S9U7S0-F1
#
_entry.id   AF-A0A4S9U7S0-F1
#
_cell.length_a   1.000
_cell.length_b   1.000
_cell.length_c   1.000
_cell.angle_alpha   90.00
_cell.angle_beta   90.00
_cell.angle_gamma   90.00
#
_symmetry.space_group_name_H-M   'P 1'
#
loop_
_entity.id
_entity.type
_entity.pdbx_description
1 polymer ?
#
loop_
_entity_poly.entity_id
_entity_poly.type
_entity_poly.pdbx_seq_one_letter_code
_entity_poly.pdbx_strand_id
1 'polypeptide(L)'
;MSQAAVDISRKRQRVTQACHRCRSKKYKCNSVRPACSTCIASNSECSYGTAVKRRGLQSGYVRAIEILWGLVFKRIAGSQDGVNKLLVELSVVINQTPADSNGNDNADDLLKYWRSSGVPSAIESLLDGEVINSPRLQTAVPVDTDANVDLSLASLQVWPLPQSTRFPGTT
;
A
#
# COMPACT_ATOMS: atom_id res chain seq x y z
N MET A 1 4.27 -66.43 -8.91
CA MET A 1 4.53 -65.11 -8.31
C MET A 1 5.00 -64.17 -9.41
N SER A 2 4.13 -63.30 -9.93
CA SER A 2 4.54 -62.20 -10.82
C SER A 2 3.62 -61.02 -10.55
N GLN A 3 4.19 -59.99 -9.93
CA GLN A 3 3.48 -58.80 -9.46
C GLN A 3 3.17 -57.84 -10.61
N ALA A 4 1.94 -57.34 -10.62
CA ALA A 4 1.49 -56.25 -11.46
C ALA A 4 2.14 -54.93 -11.01
N ALA A 5 2.77 -54.22 -11.95
CA ALA A 5 3.26 -52.87 -11.73
C ALA A 5 2.06 -51.91 -11.70
N VAL A 6 1.83 -51.28 -10.55
CA VAL A 6 0.80 -50.25 -10.38
C VAL A 6 1.34 -48.94 -10.96
N ASP A 7 0.81 -48.53 -12.12
CA ASP A 7 1.05 -47.21 -12.69
C ASP A 7 0.25 -46.15 -11.93
N ILE A 8 0.89 -45.53 -10.94
CA ILE A 8 0.32 -44.39 -10.22
C ILE A 8 0.49 -43.15 -11.10
N SER A 9 -0.56 -42.85 -11.87
CA SER A 9 -0.69 -41.59 -12.61
C SER A 9 -0.60 -40.39 -11.66
N ARG A 10 0.60 -39.83 -11.55
CA ARG A 10 0.87 -38.63 -10.74
C ARG A 10 0.19 -37.44 -11.42
N LYS A 11 -0.94 -37.02 -10.84
CA LYS A 11 -1.68 -35.79 -11.17
C LYS A 11 -0.69 -34.66 -11.39
N ARG A 12 -0.61 -34.14 -12.62
CA ARG A 12 0.37 -33.12 -13.03
C ARG A 12 0.14 -31.88 -12.17
N GLN A 13 1.00 -31.67 -11.18
CA GLN A 13 0.90 -30.51 -10.31
C GLN A 13 1.20 -29.26 -11.13
N ARG A 14 0.22 -28.36 -11.22
CA ARG A 14 0.35 -27.11 -11.95
C ARG A 14 1.44 -26.27 -11.30
N VAL A 15 2.50 -26.03 -12.06
CA VAL A 15 3.62 -25.17 -11.65
C VAL A 15 3.11 -23.73 -11.52
N THR A 16 3.15 -23.19 -10.31
CA THR A 16 2.71 -21.81 -10.00
C THR A 16 3.81 -20.77 -10.24
N GLN A 17 5.09 -21.16 -10.15
CA GLN A 17 6.23 -20.25 -10.34
C GLN A 17 7.46 -20.98 -10.92
N ALA A 18 7.90 -20.56 -12.10
CA ALA A 18 9.18 -21.00 -12.68
C ALA A 18 10.37 -20.27 -12.02
N CYS A 19 11.52 -20.93 -11.89
CA CYS A 19 12.75 -20.30 -11.41
C CYS A 19 13.26 -19.23 -12.40
N HIS A 20 14.16 -18.36 -11.94
CA HIS A 20 14.68 -17.25 -12.75
C HIS A 20 15.30 -17.71 -14.07
N ARG A 21 16.16 -18.73 -14.02
CA ARG A 21 16.83 -19.25 -15.21
C ARG A 21 15.86 -19.81 -16.23
N CYS A 22 14.92 -20.66 -15.79
CA CYS A 22 13.90 -21.22 -16.69
C CYS A 22 13.00 -20.12 -17.26
N ARG A 23 12.69 -19.07 -16.49
CA ARG A 23 11.92 -17.92 -16.97
C ARG A 23 12.70 -17.14 -18.03
N SER A 24 13.96 -16.80 -17.78
CA SER A 24 14.81 -16.04 -18.71
C SER A 24 15.11 -16.80 -20.00
N LYS A 25 15.34 -18.11 -19.91
CA LYS A 25 15.61 -18.99 -21.07
C LYS A 25 14.34 -19.58 -21.69
N LYS A 26 13.15 -19.28 -21.14
CA LYS A 26 11.85 -19.83 -21.55
C LYS A 26 11.80 -21.37 -21.56
N TYR A 27 12.53 -22.01 -20.65
CA TYR A 27 12.49 -23.47 -20.48
C TYR A 27 11.36 -23.91 -19.55
N LYS A 28 10.92 -25.17 -19.71
CA LYS A 28 9.95 -25.79 -18.81
C LYS A 28 10.56 -25.94 -17.42
N CYS A 29 9.94 -25.32 -16.42
CA CYS A 29 10.32 -25.46 -15.01
C CYS A 29 9.34 -26.42 -14.34
N ASN A 30 9.83 -27.34 -13.51
CA ASN A 30 8.99 -28.22 -12.69
C ASN A 30 8.86 -27.74 -11.23
N SER A 31 9.40 -26.57 -10.90
CA SER A 31 9.30 -25.91 -9.58
C SER A 31 9.78 -26.72 -8.37
N VAL A 32 10.47 -27.84 -8.59
CA VAL A 32 11.07 -28.64 -7.52
C VAL A 32 12.10 -27.80 -6.76
N ARG A 33 12.13 -27.98 -5.43
CA ARG A 33 13.06 -27.33 -4.50
C ARG A 33 14.07 -28.38 -3.99
N PRO A 34 15.36 -28.04 -3.79
CA PRO A 34 15.96 -26.70 -3.92
C PRO A 34 16.21 -26.25 -5.36
N ALA A 35 16.33 -27.17 -6.32
CA ALA A 35 16.56 -26.86 -7.74
C ALA A 35 15.58 -27.62 -8.66
N CYS A 36 15.16 -26.98 -9.76
CA CYS A 36 14.31 -27.61 -10.77
C CYS A 36 15.12 -28.59 -11.62
N SER A 37 14.49 -29.65 -12.15
CA SER A 37 15.20 -30.70 -12.91
C SER A 37 15.93 -30.16 -14.13
N THR A 38 15.38 -29.13 -14.77
CA THR A 38 16.03 -28.46 -15.92
C THR A 38 17.31 -27.74 -15.51
N CYS A 39 17.38 -27.16 -14.31
CA CYS A 39 18.60 -26.52 -13.82
C CYS A 39 19.63 -27.53 -13.31
N ILE A 40 19.16 -28.64 -12.72
CA ILE A 40 20.01 -29.77 -12.32
C ILE A 40 20.69 -30.38 -13.55
N ALA A 41 19.91 -30.70 -14.59
CA ALA A 41 20.42 -31.33 -15.81
C ALA A 41 21.47 -30.47 -16.54
N SER A 42 21.38 -29.15 -16.41
CA SER A 42 22.35 -28.23 -17.00
C SER A 42 23.41 -27.73 -16.04
N ASN A 43 23.50 -28.34 -14.85
CA ASN A 43 24.43 -28.01 -13.77
C ASN A 43 24.57 -26.50 -13.52
N SER A 44 23.44 -25.81 -13.45
CA SER A 44 23.37 -24.35 -13.38
C SER A 44 22.66 -23.89 -12.12
N GLU A 45 22.99 -22.70 -11.65
CA GLU A 45 22.32 -22.10 -10.51
C GLU A 45 20.80 -21.98 -10.72
N CYS A 46 20.05 -22.48 -9.73
CA CYS A 46 18.59 -22.45 -9.71
C CYS A 46 18.11 -21.55 -8.57
N SER A 47 17.82 -20.29 -8.88
CA SER A 47 17.28 -19.37 -7.91
C SER A 47 15.80 -19.09 -8.17
N TYR A 48 15.03 -19.07 -7.09
CA TYR A 48 13.68 -18.51 -7.05
C TYR A 48 13.82 -17.24 -6.21
N GLY A 49 13.61 -16.08 -6.83
CA GLY A 49 13.75 -14.82 -6.12
C GLY A 49 12.80 -14.77 -4.94
N THR A 50 13.26 -14.17 -3.86
CA THR A 50 12.37 -13.63 -2.84
C THR A 50 11.35 -12.76 -3.55
N ALA A 51 10.07 -12.86 -3.17
CA ALA A 51 8.99 -12.10 -3.77
C ALA A 51 9.46 -10.65 -3.98
N VAL A 52 9.69 -10.29 -5.25
CA VAL A 52 10.17 -8.96 -5.62
C VAL A 52 9.17 -8.00 -5.01
N LYS A 53 9.59 -7.12 -4.08
CA LYS A 53 8.76 -6.01 -3.60
C LYS A 53 8.14 -5.39 -4.84
N ARG A 54 6.82 -5.51 -4.96
CA ARG A 54 6.13 -5.37 -6.24
C ARG A 54 6.45 -3.98 -6.79
N ARG A 55 6.84 -3.90 -8.06
CA ARG A 55 6.91 -2.62 -8.77
C ARG A 55 5.47 -2.11 -8.87
N GLY A 56 5.10 -1.19 -7.99
CA GLY A 56 3.75 -0.64 -7.87
C GLY A 56 3.41 -0.28 -6.42
N LEU A 57 2.46 0.62 -6.26
CA LEU A 57 1.87 0.96 -4.96
C LEU A 57 1.41 -0.33 -4.24
N GLN A 58 1.74 -0.47 -2.96
CA GLN A 58 1.45 -1.69 -2.20
C GLN A 58 -0.04 -2.06 -2.33
N SER A 59 -0.31 -3.34 -2.54
CA SER A 59 -1.66 -3.90 -2.60
C SER A 59 -2.43 -3.49 -1.33
N GLY A 60 -3.47 -2.67 -1.49
CA GLY A 60 -4.30 -2.20 -0.37
C GLY A 60 -4.05 -0.77 0.10
N TYR A 61 -3.02 -0.07 -0.39
CA TYR A 61 -2.72 1.31 0.04
C TYR A 61 -3.85 2.30 -0.27
N VAL A 62 -4.37 2.28 -1.50
CA VAL A 62 -5.52 3.11 -1.88
C VAL A 62 -6.74 2.77 -1.01
N ARG A 63 -6.97 1.48 -0.77
CA ARG A 63 -8.07 1.01 0.07
C ARG A 63 -7.94 1.51 1.52
N ALA A 64 -6.74 1.53 2.07
CA ALA A 64 -6.49 2.06 3.40
C ALA A 64 -6.79 3.57 3.46
N ILE A 65 -6.41 4.34 2.43
CA ILE A 65 -6.75 5.77 2.31
C ILE A 65 -8.27 5.98 2.22
N GLU A 66 -8.97 5.21 1.39
CA GLU A 66 -10.44 5.29 1.28
C GLU A 66 -11.13 5.07 2.63
N ILE A 67 -10.69 4.04 3.37
CA ILE A 67 -11.24 3.73 4.70
C ILE A 67 -10.90 4.83 5.70
N LEU A 68 -9.67 5.36 5.67
CA LEU A 68 -9.25 6.47 6.54
C LEU A 68 -10.13 7.71 6.32
N TRP A 69 -10.36 8.11 5.06
CA TRP A 69 -11.27 9.22 4.77
C TRP A 69 -12.71 8.93 5.18
N GLY A 70 -13.19 7.70 5.00
CA GLY A 70 -14.49 7.27 5.49
C GLY A 70 -14.62 7.39 7.02
N LEU A 71 -13.57 7.05 7.76
CA LEU A 71 -13.51 7.25 9.21
C LEU A 71 -13.50 8.73 9.59
N VAL A 72 -12.73 9.56 8.88
CA VAL A 72 -12.73 11.02 9.09
C VAL A 72 -14.14 11.58 8.92
N PHE A 73 -14.81 11.26 7.81
CA PHE A 73 -16.18 11.73 7.53
C PHE A 73 -17.21 11.24 8.55
N LYS A 74 -17.02 10.04 9.09
CA LYS A 74 -17.91 9.49 10.11
C LYS A 74 -17.67 10.08 11.49
N ARG A 75 -16.42 10.38 11.85
CA ARG A 75 -16.02 10.78 13.21
C ARG A 75 -16.01 12.29 13.41
N ILE A 76 -15.79 13.05 12.35
CA ILE A 76 -15.60 14.50 12.42
C ILE A 76 -16.78 15.19 11.71
N ALA A 77 -17.57 15.95 12.47
CA ALA A 77 -18.67 16.71 11.90
C ALA A 77 -18.14 17.83 10.99
N GLY A 78 -18.74 18.00 9.82
CA GLY A 78 -18.38 19.04 8.84
C GLY A 78 -17.10 18.76 8.04
N SER A 79 -16.42 17.63 8.26
CA SER A 79 -15.20 17.31 7.51
C SER A 79 -15.48 17.03 6.03
N GLN A 80 -16.65 16.48 5.69
CA GLN A 80 -17.03 16.23 4.30
C GLN A 80 -17.16 17.55 3.51
N ASP A 81 -17.82 18.56 4.09
CA ASP A 81 -17.93 19.88 3.49
C ASP A 81 -16.57 20.58 3.36
N GLY A 82 -15.69 20.39 4.37
CA GLY A 82 -14.31 20.87 4.32
C GLY A 82 -13.52 20.26 3.17
N VAL A 83 -13.56 18.93 3.01
CA VAL A 83 -12.89 18.24 1.91
C VAL A 83 -13.47 18.63 0.56
N ASN A 84 -14.79 18.78 0.44
CA ASN A 84 -15.41 19.25 -0.81
C ASN A 84 -14.88 20.63 -1.24
N LYS A 85 -14.67 21.55 -0.31
CA LYS A 85 -14.04 22.86 -0.59
C LYS A 85 -12.58 22.69 -1.02
N LEU A 86 -11.81 21.87 -0.31
CA LEU A 86 -10.41 21.58 -0.66
C LEU A 86 -10.27 20.86 -2.01
N LEU A 87 -11.24 20.05 -2.43
CA LEU A 87 -11.26 19.42 -3.75
C LEU A 87 -11.38 20.45 -4.88
N VAL A 88 -12.09 21.56 -4.64
CA VAL A 88 -12.14 22.68 -5.60
C VAL A 88 -10.75 23.31 -5.72
N GLU A 89 -10.07 23.58 -4.59
CA GLU A 89 -8.70 24.09 -4.58
C GLU A 89 -7.72 23.13 -5.28
N LEU A 90 -7.81 21.83 -5.00
CA LEU A 90 -7.00 20.81 -5.64
C LEU A 90 -7.22 20.76 -7.15
N SER A 91 -8.47 20.92 -7.62
CA SER A 91 -8.75 20.94 -9.06
C SER A 91 -8.09 22.13 -9.75
N VAL A 92 -7.94 23.26 -9.05
CA VAL A 92 -7.18 24.41 -9.56
C VAL A 92 -5.70 24.07 -9.62
N VAL A 93 -5.11 23.53 -8.54
CA VAL A 93 -3.68 23.18 -8.49
C VAL A 93 -3.30 22.14 -9.56
N ILE A 94 -4.12 21.11 -9.78
CA ILE A 94 -3.83 20.05 -10.76
C ILE A 94 -3.97 20.55 -12.21
N ASN A 95 -4.90 21.47 -12.46
CA ASN A 95 -5.17 21.97 -13.81
C ASN A 95 -4.39 23.25 -14.16
N GLN A 96 -3.53 23.75 -13.27
CA GLN A 96 -2.61 24.86 -13.57
C GLN A 96 -1.67 24.44 -14.71
N THR A 97 -1.66 25.21 -15.80
CA THR A 97 -0.80 24.97 -16.96
C THR A 97 0.63 25.44 -16.70
N PRO A 98 1.66 24.84 -17.35
CA PRO A 98 3.08 25.08 -17.02
C PRO A 98 3.62 26.47 -17.44
N ALA A 99 2.75 27.42 -17.79
CA ALA A 99 3.17 28.74 -18.26
C ALA A 99 3.78 29.60 -17.14
N ASP A 100 3.42 29.33 -15.89
CA ASP A 100 3.99 29.96 -14.72
C ASP A 100 4.85 28.93 -13.98
N SER A 101 6.15 29.17 -13.89
CA SER A 101 7.13 28.31 -13.22
C SER A 101 6.79 27.97 -11.76
N ASN A 102 5.81 28.65 -11.16
CA ASN A 102 5.37 28.47 -9.77
C ASN A 102 4.25 27.43 -9.59
N GLY A 103 3.60 26.94 -10.65
CA GLY A 103 2.45 26.03 -10.52
C GLY A 103 2.82 24.63 -9.99
N ASN A 104 3.97 24.10 -10.41
CA ASN A 104 4.43 22.78 -9.99
C ASN A 104 4.90 22.76 -8.51
N ASP A 105 5.41 23.88 -8.01
CA ASP A 105 5.91 24.00 -6.64
C ASP A 105 4.79 23.81 -5.60
N ASN A 106 3.59 24.30 -5.88
CA ASN A 106 2.43 24.14 -4.99
C ASN A 106 2.02 22.68 -4.82
N ALA A 107 1.98 21.92 -5.91
CA ALA A 107 1.65 20.49 -5.88
C ALA A 107 2.75 19.69 -5.16
N ASP A 108 4.01 20.00 -5.46
CA ASP A 108 5.16 19.37 -4.81
C ASP A 108 5.21 19.67 -3.31
N ASP A 109 4.84 20.87 -2.89
CA ASP A 109 4.76 21.25 -1.48
C ASP A 109 3.64 20.50 -0.74
N LEU A 110 2.45 20.38 -1.33
CA LEU A 110 1.36 19.55 -0.78
C LEU A 110 1.79 18.09 -0.63
N LEU A 111 2.53 17.55 -1.60
CA LEU A 111 3.08 16.20 -1.53
C LEU A 111 4.16 16.06 -0.44
N LYS A 112 4.99 17.09 -0.20
CA LYS A 112 5.94 17.11 0.91
C LYS A 112 5.22 17.08 2.26
N TYR A 113 4.13 17.85 2.42
CA TYR A 113 3.31 17.81 3.64
C TYR A 113 2.68 16.43 3.88
N TRP A 114 2.13 15.80 2.84
CA TRP A 114 1.60 14.44 2.94
C TRP A 114 2.68 13.45 3.41
N ARG A 115 3.88 13.50 2.81
CA ARG A 115 5.01 12.60 3.14
C ARG A 115 5.51 12.80 4.57
N SER A 116 5.48 14.02 5.10
CA SER A 116 5.98 14.33 6.46
C SER A 116 4.95 14.13 7.58
N SER A 117 3.66 13.97 7.23
CA SER A 117 2.56 13.78 8.20
C SER A 117 2.67 12.51 9.05
N GLY A 118 3.47 11.52 8.61
CA GLY A 118 3.56 10.20 9.24
C GLY A 118 2.42 9.24 8.88
N VAL A 119 1.34 9.75 8.27
CA VAL A 119 0.22 8.92 7.77
C VAL A 119 0.68 7.88 6.74
N PRO A 120 1.53 8.20 5.74
CA PRO A 120 1.97 7.23 4.75
C PRO A 120 2.72 6.05 5.36
N SER A 121 3.65 6.34 6.27
CA SER A 121 4.44 5.31 6.96
C SER A 121 3.58 4.44 7.87
N ALA A 122 2.57 5.02 8.52
CA ALA A 122 1.61 4.26 9.33
C ALA A 122 0.74 3.33 8.46
N ILE A 123 0.34 3.77 7.27
CA ILE A 123 -0.40 2.93 6.31
C ILE A 123 0.49 1.78 5.82
N GLU A 124 1.75 2.04 5.49
CA GLU A 124 2.70 0.99 5.07
C GLU A 124 2.90 -0.06 6.17
N SER A 125 3.14 0.36 7.41
CA SER A 125 3.29 -0.54 8.56
C SER A 125 2.02 -1.38 8.80
N LEU A 126 0.83 -0.78 8.66
CA LEU A 126 -0.45 -1.50 8.73
C LEU A 126 -0.59 -2.57 7.63
N LEU A 127 -0.19 -2.26 6.39
CA LEU A 127 -0.28 -3.19 5.27
C LEU A 127 0.78 -4.31 5.35
N ASP A 128 1.90 -4.06 6.02
CA ASP A 128 2.92 -5.06 6.34
C ASP A 128 2.50 -5.95 7.52
N GLY A 129 1.37 -5.65 8.17
CA GLY A 129 0.81 -6.44 9.27
C GLY A 129 1.44 -6.15 10.63
N GLU A 130 2.16 -5.03 10.76
CA GLU A 130 2.74 -4.58 12.02
C GLU A 130 1.69 -3.84 12.87
N VAL A 131 1.79 -3.97 14.19
CA VAL A 131 0.99 -3.18 15.13
C VAL A 131 1.46 -1.73 15.05
N ILE A 132 0.54 -0.80 14.76
CA ILE A 132 0.86 0.64 14.67
C ILE A 132 1.30 1.15 16.05
N ASN A 133 2.61 1.13 16.31
CA ASN A 133 3.23 1.67 17.52
C ASN A 133 3.99 2.96 17.20
N SER A 134 3.26 3.99 16.77
CA SER A 134 3.85 5.32 16.53
C SER A 134 3.55 6.26 17.70
N PRO A 135 4.56 6.78 18.42
CA PRO A 135 4.36 7.75 19.51
C PRO A 135 3.58 9.00 19.07
N ARG A 136 3.61 9.36 17.78
CA ARG A 136 2.84 10.48 17.20
C ARG A 136 1.34 10.18 17.01
N LEU A 137 0.95 8.90 16.92
CA LEU A 137 -0.44 8.46 16.76
C LEU A 137 -1.05 7.98 18.09
N GLN A 138 -0.21 7.69 19.09
CA GLN A 138 -0.60 7.16 20.40
C GLN A 138 -1.17 8.23 21.35
N THR A 139 -1.03 9.53 21.08
CA THR A 139 -1.58 10.58 21.95
C THR A 139 -3.12 10.62 21.97
N ALA A 140 -3.81 9.81 21.17
CA ALA A 140 -5.26 9.90 20.97
C ALA A 140 -6.08 8.64 21.30
N VAL A 141 -5.51 7.52 21.76
CA VAL A 141 -6.30 6.30 22.05
C VAL A 141 -5.84 5.64 23.36
N PRO A 142 -6.73 5.43 24.35
CA PRO A 142 -6.44 4.60 25.52
C PRO A 142 -6.20 3.15 25.08
N VAL A 143 -5.14 2.56 25.62
CA VAL A 143 -4.85 1.13 25.53
C VAL A 143 -6.01 0.37 26.16
N ASP A 144 -6.72 -0.43 25.35
CA ASP A 144 -7.10 -1.80 25.68
C ASP A 144 -7.54 -2.51 24.40
N THR A 145 -6.77 -3.52 24.03
CA THR A 145 -7.10 -4.51 23.02
C THR A 145 -8.19 -5.43 23.53
N ASP A 146 -9.40 -5.28 23.01
CA ASP A 146 -10.26 -6.42 22.66
C ASP A 146 -11.24 -6.01 21.56
N ALA A 147 -11.47 -6.94 20.64
CA ALA A 147 -12.16 -6.73 19.38
C ALA A 147 -13.64 -6.37 19.56
N ASN A 148 -13.95 -5.09 19.74
CA ASN A 148 -15.14 -4.42 19.21
C ASN A 148 -14.97 -2.91 19.42
N VAL A 149 -14.45 -2.19 18.43
CA VAL A 149 -14.38 -0.72 18.53
C VAL A 149 -15.81 -0.20 18.37
N ASP A 150 -16.50 0.03 19.49
CA ASP A 150 -17.80 0.71 19.48
C ASP A 150 -17.60 2.13 18.94
N LEU A 151 -18.06 2.32 17.70
CA LEU A 151 -17.97 3.59 16.96
C LEU A 151 -19.01 4.62 17.46
N SER A 152 -19.84 4.30 18.46
CA SER A 152 -20.95 5.15 18.91
C SER A 152 -20.53 6.37 19.75
N LEU A 153 -19.30 6.40 20.29
CA LEU A 153 -18.91 7.36 21.33
C LEU A 153 -17.68 8.22 20.97
N ALA A 154 -17.44 8.53 19.70
CA ALA A 154 -16.48 9.59 19.39
C ALA A 154 -17.14 10.95 19.63
N SER A 155 -16.60 11.68 20.60
CA SER A 155 -16.81 13.12 20.76
C SER A 155 -16.72 13.79 19.38
N LEU A 156 -17.84 14.36 18.93
CA LEU A 156 -17.94 15.10 17.68
C LEU A 156 -17.07 16.36 17.81
N GLN A 157 -15.79 16.24 17.48
CA GLN A 157 -14.95 17.41 17.28
C GLN A 157 -15.42 18.08 15.98
N VAL A 158 -15.83 19.34 16.09
CA VAL A 158 -16.11 20.20 14.94
C VAL A 158 -14.80 20.40 14.20
N TRP A 159 -14.77 20.12 12.89
CA TRP A 159 -13.62 20.44 12.04
C TRP A 159 -13.52 21.97 11.90
N PRO A 160 -12.57 22.66 12.57
CA PRO A 160 -12.38 24.07 12.35
C PRO A 160 -11.57 24.20 11.06
N LEU A 161 -12.23 24.62 9.97
CA LEU A 161 -11.49 25.03 8.77
C LEU A 161 -10.63 26.25 9.17
N PRO A 162 -9.29 26.18 9.11
CA PRO A 162 -8.50 27.40 9.16
C PRO A 162 -8.93 28.26 7.97
N GLN A 163 -9.29 29.51 8.24
CA GLN A 163 -9.54 30.49 7.18
C GLN A 163 -8.28 30.55 6.33
N SER A 164 -8.43 30.44 4.99
CA SER A 164 -7.40 30.59 3.97
C SER A 164 -6.21 31.42 4.50
N THR A 165 -5.19 30.74 4.99
CA THR A 165 -3.95 31.42 5.36
C THR A 165 -3.32 31.79 4.06
N ARG A 166 -3.52 33.04 3.64
CA ARG A 166 -2.74 33.68 2.57
C ARG A 166 -1.27 33.36 2.87
N PHE A 167 -0.64 32.57 2.01
CA PHE A 167 0.77 32.21 2.14
C PHE A 167 1.58 33.49 2.37
N PRO A 168 2.32 33.64 3.47
CA PRO A 168 3.26 34.74 3.59
C PRO A 168 4.32 34.54 2.52
N GLY A 169 4.24 35.34 1.46
CA GLY A 169 5.25 35.40 0.42
C GLY A 169 6.59 35.70 1.06
N THR A 170 7.55 34.80 0.84
CA THR A 170 8.96 35.03 1.09
C THR A 170 9.41 36.21 0.25
N THR A 171 9.86 37.27 0.91
CA THR A 171 10.67 38.36 0.34
C THR A 171 11.96 37.85 -0.26
#